data_AF-A0A518K0J5-F1
#
_entry.id   AF-A0A518K0J5-F1
#
_cell.length_a   1.000
_cell.length_b   1.000
_cell.length_c   1.000
_cell.angle_alpha   90.00
_cell.angle_beta   90.00
_cell.angle_gamma   90.00
#
_symmetry.space_group_name_H-M   'P 1'
#
loop_
_entity.id
_entity.type
_entity.pdbx_description
1 polymer ?
#
loop_
_entity_poly.entity_id
_entity_poly.type
_entity_poly.pdbx_seq_one_letter_code
_entity_poly.pdbx_strand_id
1 'polypeptide(L)' 'MNIELPREAMQFVEGLVASGEYDSANEAVVDGVRLLMGRQQLRSDIQKGIAELDAGLGINGDEVFADLDQRPQS' A
#
# COMPACT_ATOMS: atom_id res chain seq x y z
N MET A 1 14.66 -16.83 8.42
CA MET A 1 13.26 -17.31 8.34
C MET A 1 13.17 -18.18 7.10
N ASN A 2 12.62 -19.38 7.18
CA ASN A 2 12.44 -20.26 6.02
C ASN A 2 10.94 -20.29 5.69
N ILE A 3 10.57 -19.83 4.50
CA ILE A 3 9.18 -19.79 4.04
C ILE A 3 9.05 -20.82 2.92
N GLU A 4 8.16 -21.78 3.11
CA GLU A 4 7.83 -22.74 2.07
C GLU A 4 6.72 -22.16 1.19
N LEU A 5 7.04 -21.98 -0.08
CA LEU A 5 6.08 -21.52 -1.09
C LEU A 5 5.52 -22.73 -1.84
N PRO A 6 4.23 -22.71 -2.21
CA PRO A 6 3.68 -23.71 -3.13
C PRO A 6 4.39 -23.62 -4.50
N ARG A 7 4.38 -24.72 -5.25
CA ARG A 7 5.13 -24.85 -6.52
C ARG A 7 4.80 -23.73 -7.50
N GLU A 8 3.52 -23.37 -7.61
CA GLU A 8 3.04 -22.34 -8.53
C GLU A 8 3.62 -20.96 -8.17
N ALA A 9 3.69 -20.64 -6.87
CA ALA A 9 4.28 -19.40 -6.40
C ALA A 9 5.80 -19.36 -6.61
N MET A 10 6.48 -20.49 -6.42
CA MET A 10 7.92 -20.59 -6.74
C MET A 10 8.17 -20.34 -8.23
N GLN A 11 7.40 -20.98 -9.11
CA GLN A 11 7.53 -20.77 -10.57
C GLN A 11 7.28 -19.32 -10.98
N PHE A 12 6.30 -18.66 -10.36
CA PHE A 12 6.04 -17.25 -10.58
C PHE A 12 7.24 -16.38 -10.19
N VAL A 13 7.79 -16.58 -8.98
CA VAL A 13 8.96 -15.83 -8.50
C VAL A 13 10.20 -16.10 -9.35
N GLU A 14 10.43 -17.35 -9.74
CA GLU A 14 11.52 -17.72 -10.65
C GLU A 14 11.37 -17.04 -12.02
N GLY A 15 10.14 -16.93 -12.54
CA GLY A 15 9.84 -16.22 -13.78
C GLY A 15 10.18 -14.73 -13.70
N LEU A 16 9.88 -14.09 -12.56
CA LEU A 16 10.23 -12.69 -12.32
C LEU A 16 11.76 -12.47 -12.35
N VAL A 17 12.53 -13.34 -11.71
CA VAL A 17 14.00 -13.27 -11.75
C VAL A 17 14.54 -13.56 -13.15
N ALA A 18 14.02 -14.59 -13.82
CA ALA A 18 14.44 -14.96 -15.17
C ALA A 18 14.18 -13.85 -16.20
N SER A 19 13.14 -13.03 -15.98
CA SER A 19 12.83 -11.87 -16.81
C SER A 19 13.72 -10.66 -16.56
N GLY A 20 14.45 -10.64 -15.43
CA GLY A 20 15.25 -9.51 -14.97
C GLY A 20 14.44 -8.41 -14.28
N GLU A 21 13.16 -8.64 -13.97
CA GLU A 21 12.34 -7.71 -13.18
C GLU A 21 12.82 -7.61 -11.72
N TYR A 22 13.42 -8.68 -11.21
CA TYR A 22 14.00 -8.76 -9.88
C TYR A 22 15.38 -9.41 -9.90
N ASP A 23 16.31 -8.94 -9.05
CA ASP A 23 17.67 -9.47 -8.97
C ASP A 23 17.71 -10.81 -8.22
N SER A 24 16.70 -11.09 -7.39
CA SER A 24 16.60 -12.34 -6.64
C SER A 24 15.18 -12.71 -6.24
N ALA A 25 14.96 -14.00 -5.96
CA ALA A 25 13.69 -14.50 -5.47
C ALA A 25 13.29 -13.87 -4.13
N ASN A 26 14.27 -13.61 -3.25
CA ASN A 26 14.02 -12.97 -1.96
C ASN A 26 13.54 -11.53 -2.12
N GLU A 27 14.08 -10.79 -3.07
CA GLU A 27 13.65 -9.42 -3.35
C GLU A 27 12.19 -9.37 -3.81
N ALA A 28 11.81 -10.23 -4.77
CA ALA A 28 10.43 -10.36 -5.23
C ALA A 28 9.46 -10.72 -4.10
N VAL A 29 9.86 -11.63 -3.20
CA VAL A 29 9.06 -12.01 -2.03
C VAL A 29 8.91 -10.85 -1.04
N VAL A 30 9.99 -10.12 -0.77
CA VAL A 30 9.95 -8.95 0.13
C VAL A 30 9.01 -7.88 -0.41
N ASP A 31 9.04 -7.60 -1.71
CA ASP A 31 8.12 -6.65 -2.33
C ASP A 31 6.68 -7.14 -2.32
N GLY A 32 6.45 -8.43 -2.56
CA GLY A 32 5.14 -9.04 -2.38
C GLY A 32 4.59 -8.86 -0.95
N VAL A 33 5.43 -9.02 0.06
CA VAL A 33 5.06 -8.77 1.47
C VAL A 33 4.75 -7.29 1.72
N ARG A 34 5.56 -6.36 1.17
CA ARG A 34 5.30 -4.92 1.27
C ARG A 34 3.95 -4.54 0.66
N LEU A 35 3.61 -5.09 -0.50
CA LEU A 35 2.31 -4.89 -1.14
C LEU A 35 1.17 -5.40 -0.26
N LEU A 36 1.32 -6.57 0.37
CA LEU A 36 0.34 -7.11 1.31
C LEU A 36 0.16 -6.20 2.54
N MET A 37 1.25 -5.69 3.11
CA MET A 37 1.21 -4.74 4.22
C MET A 37 0.51 -3.44 3.82
N GLY A 38 0.87 -2.86 2.67
CA GLY A 38 0.24 -1.65 2.15
C GLY A 38 -1.28 -1.81 1.94
N ARG A 39 -1.72 -2.97 1.43
CA ARG A 39 -3.15 -3.26 1.27
C ARG A 39 -3.89 -3.32 2.62
N GLN A 40 -3.27 -3.89 3.64
CA GLN A 40 -3.87 -3.93 4.98
C GLN A 40 -3.97 -2.53 5.58
N GLN A 41 -2.92 -1.73 5.44
CA GLN A 41 -2.90 -0.35 5.91
C GLN A 41 -3.98 0.49 5.22
N LEU A 42 -4.06 0.44 3.89
CA LEU A 42 -5.07 1.17 3.12
C LEU A 42 -6.49 0.80 3.55
N ARG A 43 -6.76 -0.50 3.79
CA ARG A 43 -8.06 -0.94 4.28
C ARG A 43 -8.37 -0.34 5.66
N SER A 44 -7.39 -0.28 6.55
CA SER A 44 -7.53 0.34 7.86
C SER A 44 -7.80 1.84 7.74
N ASP A 45 -7.05 2.54 6.90
CA ASP A 45 -7.17 3.99 6.72
C ASP A 45 -8.52 4.39 6.14
N ILE A 46 -9.03 3.63 5.17
CA ILE A 46 -10.38 3.83 4.62
C ILE A 46 -11.44 3.66 5.70
N GLN A 47 -11.35 2.59 6.51
CA GLN A 47 -12.32 2.37 7.59
C GLN A 47 -12.28 3.47 8.64
N LYS A 48 -11.08 3.95 8.97
CA LYS A 48 -10.89 5.09 9.86
C LYS A 48 -11.55 6.36 9.29
N GLY A 49 -11.31 6.67 8.02
CA GLY A 49 -11.91 7.84 7.36
C GLY A 49 -13.43 7.77 7.32
N ILE A 50 -14.01 6.59 7.04
CA ILE A 50 -15.47 6.39 7.10
C ILE A 50 -16.00 6.65 8.51
N ALA A 51 -15.36 6.11 9.54
CA ALA A 51 -15.77 6.33 10.93
C ALA A 51 -15.67 7.80 11.35
N GLU A 52 -14.65 8.53 10.88
CA GLU A 52 -14.52 9.97 11.12
C GLU A 52 -15.66 10.76 10.46
N LEU A 53 -16.03 10.41 9.23
CA LEU A 53 -17.16 11.02 8.53
C LEU A 53 -18.49 10.74 9.24
N ASP A 54 -18.73 9.50 9.65
CA ASP A 54 -19.94 9.10 10.40
C ASP A 54 -20.03 9.82 11.76
N ALA A 55 -18.88 10.11 12.38
CA ALA A 55 -18.78 10.91 13.61
C ALA A 55 -18.95 12.42 13.38
N GLY A 56 -19.14 12.87 12.13
CA GLY A 56 -19.27 14.28 11.78
C GLY A 56 -17.96 15.06 11.80
N LEU A 57 -16.80 14.38 11.78
CA LEU A 57 -15.48 15.00 11.74
C LEU A 57 -15.01 15.35 10.32
N GLY A 58 -15.88 15.16 9.31
CA GLY A 58 -15.63 15.59 7.95
C GLY A 58 -15.59 17.12 7.82
N ILE A 59 -14.67 17.62 7.00
CA ILE A 59 -14.60 19.04 6.61
C ILE A 59 -15.15 19.17 5.19
N ASN A 60 -15.84 20.28 4.89
CA ASN A 60 -16.32 20.53 3.54
C ASN A 60 -15.13 20.68 2.57
N GLY A 61 -15.21 20.04 1.40
CA GLY A 61 -14.13 20.06 0.41
C GLY A 61 -13.73 21.46 -0.02
N ASP A 62 -14.69 22.36 -0.23
CA ASP A 62 -14.43 23.74 -0.65
C ASP A 62 -13.66 24.54 0.41
N GLU A 63 -13.95 24.27 1.69
CA GLU A 63 -13.25 24.89 2.83
C GLU A 63 -11.80 24.39 2.93
N VAL A 64 -11.54 23.11 2.63
CA VAL A 64 -10.19 22.53 2.64
C VAL A 64 -9.30 23.17 1.57
N PHE A 65 -9.79 23.32 0.34
CA PHE A 65 -8.98 23.92 -0.74
C PHE A 65 -8.69 25.41 -0.48
N ALA A 66 -9.67 26.15 0.05
CA ALA A 66 -9.48 27.55 0.42
C ALA A 66 -8.44 27.74 1.54
N ASP A 67 -8.34 26.79 2.48
CA ASP A 67 -7.32 26.80 3.54
C ASP A 67 -5.93 26.41 3.01
N LEU A 68 -5.84 25.43 2.09
CA LEU A 68 -4.57 25.02 1.49
C LEU A 68 -3.94 26.13 0.64
N ASP A 69 -4.73 26.91 -0.10
CA ASP A 69 -4.24 28.04 -0.90
C ASP A 69 -3.70 29.20 -0.03
N GLN A 70 -4.10 29.25 1.24
CA GLN A 70 -3.65 30.27 2.21
C GLN A 70 -2.42 29.83 3.03
N ARG A 71 -2.03 28.55 2.94
CA ARG A 71 -0.84 28.04 3.63
C ARG A 71 0.41 28.35 2.78
N PRO A 72 1.38 29.13 3.29
CA PRO A 72 2.65 29.29 2.58
C PRO A 72 3.35 27.93 2.50
N GLN A 73 3.72 27.51 1.30
CA GLN A 73 4.53 26.30 1.11
C GLN A 73 5.93 26.57 1.69
N SER A 74 6.18 26.04 2.89
CA SER A 74 7.48 26.08 3.58
C SER A 74 8.40 24.97 3.11
#